data_AF-A0A2M8KDK9-F1
#
_entry.id   AF-A0A2M8KDK9-F1
#
_cell.length_a   1.000
_cell.length_b   1.000
_cell.length_c   1.000
_cell.angle_alpha   90.00
_cell.angle_beta   90.00
_cell.angle_gamma   90.00
#
_symmetry.space_group_name_H-M   'P 1'
#
loop_
_entity.id
_entity.type
_entity.pdbx_description
1 polymer ?
#
loop_
_entity_poly.entity_id
_entity_poly.type
_entity_poly.pdbx_seq_one_letter_code
_entity_poly.pdbx_strand_id
1 'polypeptide(L)'
;MGYDGKGWWWQKPLIACGIIKSSWFTVFAETVTRFSESKNCSVKKFFSGVCLLNGGVIHFNSSRSKGIEWWAKAVGPYVSRENNPLVLSVFAQDIKEMEYIAKMVDRFDLAGVEINVSYSNIKNYHRLEASQFIKDDALSNSQSRK
;
A
#
# COMPACT_ATOMS: atom_id res chain seq x y z
N MET A 1 8.07 -3.60 -2.43
CA MET A 1 7.75 -3.98 -3.83
C MET A 1 6.38 -3.41 -4.10
N GLY A 2 6.29 -2.29 -4.81
CA GLY A 2 5.01 -1.61 -5.05
C GLY A 2 5.25 -0.21 -5.62
N TYR A 3 5.99 -0.19 -6.72
CA TYR A 3 6.30 0.97 -7.55
C TYR A 3 5.01 1.42 -8.26
N ASP A 4 4.45 2.57 -7.86
CA ASP A 4 3.50 3.50 -8.53
C ASP A 4 2.48 2.98 -9.57
N GLY A 5 2.20 1.67 -9.61
CA GLY A 5 1.44 1.01 -10.64
C GLY A 5 2.19 0.76 -11.96
N LYS A 6 3.33 1.39 -12.25
CA LYS A 6 3.88 1.40 -13.63
C LYS A 6 4.72 0.19 -14.02
N GLY A 7 4.90 -0.76 -13.10
CA GLY A 7 5.76 -1.92 -13.30
C GLY A 7 7.25 -1.58 -13.39
N TRP A 8 8.09 -2.60 -13.43
CA TRP A 8 9.53 -2.44 -13.56
C TRP A 8 9.93 -2.06 -14.98
N TRP A 9 11.05 -1.35 -15.14
CA TRP A 9 11.57 -0.97 -16.45
C TRP A 9 11.80 -2.17 -17.39
N TRP A 10 12.16 -3.33 -16.83
CA TRP A 10 12.33 -4.59 -17.59
C TRP A 10 11.00 -5.26 -17.97
N GLN A 11 9.88 -4.90 -17.35
CA GLN A 11 8.55 -5.38 -17.76
C GLN A 11 8.05 -4.64 -19.00
N LYS A 12 8.48 -3.39 -19.21
CA LYS A 12 8.08 -2.56 -20.36
C LYS A 12 8.29 -3.23 -21.74
N PRO A 13 9.45 -3.85 -22.04
CA PRO A 13 9.61 -4.56 -23.31
C PRO A 13 8.66 -5.77 -23.45
N LEU A 14 8.38 -6.50 -22.37
CA LEU A 14 7.45 -7.64 -22.39
C LEU A 14 6.00 -7.20 -22.61
N ILE A 15 5.63 -6.04 -22.05
CA ILE A 15 4.33 -5.39 -22.31
C ILE A 15 4.26 -4.92 -23.77
N ALA A 16 5.31 -4.26 -24.27
CA ALA A 16 5.37 -3.77 -25.64
C ALA A 16 5.29 -4.89 -26.69
N CYS A 17 5.91 -6.05 -26.41
CA CYS A 17 5.81 -7.25 -27.25
C CYS A 17 4.47 -8.01 -27.08
N GLY A 18 3.56 -7.53 -26.23
CA GLY A 18 2.27 -8.19 -25.98
C GLY A 18 2.36 -9.54 -25.27
N ILE A 19 3.53 -9.90 -24.74
CA ILE A 19 3.77 -11.15 -24.00
C ILE A 19 3.05 -11.09 -22.66
N ILE A 20 3.07 -9.92 -22.02
CA ILE A 20 2.36 -9.64 -20.77
C ILE A 20 1.29 -8.58 -21.06
N LYS A 21 0.02 -8.91 -20.86
CA LYS A 21 -1.06 -7.91 -20.91
C LYS A 21 -1.28 -7.36 -19.50
N SER A 22 -1.09 -6.05 -19.33
CA SER A 22 -1.31 -5.40 -18.03
C SER A 22 -2.74 -5.58 -17.52
N SER A 23 -3.71 -5.71 -18.42
CA SER A 23 -5.12 -5.98 -18.09
C SER A 23 -5.38 -7.35 -17.47
N TRP A 24 -4.43 -8.29 -17.50
CA TRP A 24 -4.55 -9.58 -16.82
C TRP A 24 -4.27 -9.51 -15.32
N PHE A 25 -3.68 -8.41 -14.84
CA PHE A 25 -3.16 -8.32 -13.49
C PHE A 25 -3.74 -7.12 -12.76
N THR A 26 -4.18 -7.35 -11.54
CA THR A 26 -4.41 -6.27 -10.57
C THR A 26 -3.09 -5.91 -9.93
N VAL A 27 -2.73 -4.63 -9.96
CA VAL A 27 -1.47 -4.16 -9.40
C VAL A 27 -1.72 -3.72 -7.96
N PHE A 28 -0.88 -4.20 -7.04
CA PHE A 28 -0.89 -3.72 -5.66
C PHE A 28 0.19 -2.65 -5.50
N ALA A 29 -0.23 -1.45 -5.09
CA ALA A 29 0.71 -0.43 -4.65
C ALA A 29 1.29 -0.81 -3.28
N GLU A 30 2.50 -0.33 -3.02
CA GLU A 30 3.14 -0.47 -1.71
C GLU A 30 2.26 0.12 -0.61
N THR A 31 2.31 -0.50 0.58
CA THR A 31 1.54 -0.04 1.74
C THR A 31 1.89 1.40 2.08
N VAL A 32 0.90 2.29 2.01
CA VAL A 32 1.02 3.71 2.36
C VAL A 32 0.48 3.96 3.76
N THR A 33 1.21 4.75 4.53
CA THR A 33 0.87 5.24 5.88
C THR A 33 0.42 6.71 5.80
N ARG A 34 -0.18 7.28 6.86
CA ARG A 34 -0.51 8.71 6.87
C ARG A 34 0.73 9.59 6.74
N PHE A 35 1.73 9.35 7.58
CA PHE A 35 2.95 10.14 7.64
C PHE A 35 4.10 9.47 6.90
N SER A 36 5.00 10.30 6.36
CA SER A 36 6.24 9.82 5.74
C SER A 36 7.16 9.19 6.79
N GLU A 37 7.56 7.94 6.58
CA GLU A 37 8.53 7.26 7.43
C GLU A 37 9.96 7.55 6.94
N SER A 38 10.59 8.56 7.52
CA SER A 38 12.00 8.86 7.30
C SER A 38 12.87 7.99 8.23
N LYS A 39 13.62 7.05 7.66
CA LYS A 39 14.81 6.47 8.31
C LYS A 39 16.02 6.61 7.39
N ASN A 40 17.13 7.10 7.93
CA ASN A 40 18.44 7.14 7.25
C ASN A 40 18.88 5.72 6.83
N CYS A 41 18.74 5.38 5.54
CA CYS A 41 19.47 4.26 4.93
C CYS A 41 20.65 4.84 4.18
N SER A 42 21.83 4.50 4.65
CA SER A 42 23.04 4.51 3.83
C SER A 42 22.84 3.59 2.62
N VAL A 43 23.40 3.94 1.46
CA VAL A 43 23.40 3.13 0.23
C VAL A 43 23.88 1.69 0.49
N LYS A 44 24.76 1.49 1.49
CA LYS A 44 25.19 0.15 1.94
C LYS A 44 24.05 -0.74 2.44
N LYS A 45 23.00 -0.18 3.04
CA LYS A 45 21.84 -0.94 3.55
C LYS A 45 20.84 -1.33 2.46
N PHE A 46 20.88 -0.66 1.30
CA PHE A 46 19.97 -0.94 0.18
C PHE A 46 20.24 -2.32 -0.44
N PHE A 47 21.53 -2.70 -0.55
CA PHE A 47 21.95 -4.02 -1.05
C PHE A 47 21.95 -5.13 0.01
N SER A 48 21.90 -4.80 1.30
CA SER A 48 21.83 -5.78 2.39
C SER A 48 20.39 -6.19 2.75
N GLY A 49 19.39 -5.63 2.07
CA GLY A 49 17.97 -5.79 2.40
C GLY A 49 17.28 -6.97 1.72
N VAL A 50 17.96 -7.72 0.86
CA VAL A 50 17.42 -8.89 0.15
C VAL A 50 18.33 -10.08 0.42
N CYS A 51 17.80 -11.14 1.02
CA CYS A 51 18.47 -12.41 1.19
C CYS A 51 17.71 -13.47 0.40
N LEU A 52 18.35 -14.03 -0.64
CA LEU A 52 17.78 -15.13 -1.41
C LEU A 52 17.98 -16.43 -0.63
N LEU A 53 16.90 -17.16 -0.41
CA LEU A 53 16.90 -18.50 0.17
C LEU A 53 16.49 -19.52 -0.89
N ASN A 54 16.80 -20.79 -0.67
CA ASN A 54 16.29 -21.83 -1.55
C ASN A 54 14.76 -21.89 -1.49
N GLY A 55 14.10 -21.54 -2.61
CA GLY A 55 12.65 -21.44 -2.69
C GLY A 55 12.03 -20.16 -2.12
N GLY A 56 12.81 -19.13 -1.77
CA GLY A 56 12.24 -17.92 -1.18
C GLY A 56 13.16 -16.70 -1.18
N VAL A 57 12.60 -15.56 -0.77
CA VAL A 57 13.33 -14.29 -0.64
C VAL A 57 12.93 -13.65 0.68
N ILE A 58 13.91 -13.38 1.54
CA ILE A 58 13.69 -12.54 2.71
C ILE A 58 14.03 -11.10 2.33
N HIS A 59 13.07 -10.21 2.55
CA HIS A 59 13.26 -8.78 2.36
C HIS A 59 13.21 -8.05 3.71
N PHE A 60 14.34 -7.47 4.09
CA PHE A 60 14.51 -6.71 5.34
C PHE A 60 14.40 -5.19 5.13
N ASN A 61 14.09 -4.71 3.92
CA ASN A 61 13.80 -3.29 3.79
C ASN A 61 12.42 -3.01 4.38
N SER A 62 12.41 -2.25 5.47
CA SER A 62 11.24 -1.49 5.87
C SER A 62 10.88 -0.56 4.71
N SER A 63 9.82 -0.90 3.99
CA SER A 63 9.29 -0.08 2.91
C SER A 63 9.05 1.34 3.43
N ARG A 64 9.70 2.33 2.82
CA ARG A 64 9.54 3.72 3.21
C ARG A 64 8.27 4.25 2.56
N SER A 65 7.18 4.25 3.32
CA SER A 65 6.02 5.03 2.91
C SER A 65 6.40 6.51 2.88
N LYS A 66 6.15 7.17 1.75
CA LYS A 66 6.29 8.64 1.62
C LYS A 66 5.09 9.40 2.19
N GLY A 67 4.12 8.69 2.76
CA GLY A 67 2.88 9.26 3.26
C GLY A 67 1.79 9.33 2.20
N ILE A 68 0.53 9.31 2.66
CA ILE A 68 -0.64 9.32 1.79
C ILE A 68 -0.80 10.63 1.03
N GLU A 69 -0.39 11.76 1.61
CA GLU A 69 -0.43 13.06 0.94
C GLU A 69 0.53 13.11 -0.25
N TRP A 70 1.74 12.57 -0.11
CA TRP A 70 2.68 12.49 -1.22
C TRP A 70 2.13 11.58 -2.32
N TRP A 71 1.59 10.42 -1.94
CA TRP A 71 1.00 9.49 -2.90
C TRP A 71 -0.17 10.15 -3.65
N ALA A 72 -1.08 10.82 -2.94
CA ALA A 72 -2.23 11.51 -3.51
C ALA A 72 -1.83 12.64 -4.47
N LYS A 73 -0.68 13.29 -4.24
CA LYS A 73 -0.17 14.34 -5.13
C LYS A 73 0.61 13.80 -6.33
N ALA A 74 1.46 12.80 -6.11
CA ALA A 74 2.45 12.36 -7.10
C ALA A 74 2.00 11.16 -7.93
N VAL A 75 1.13 10.29 -7.38
CA VAL A 75 0.71 9.03 -7.99
C VAL A 75 -0.78 9.06 -8.31
N GLY A 76 -1.60 9.44 -7.34
CA GLY A 76 -3.07 9.47 -7.44
C GLY A 76 -3.63 10.04 -8.76
N PRO A 77 -3.16 11.20 -9.26
CA PRO A 77 -3.69 11.80 -10.49
C PRO A 77 -3.46 10.97 -11.77
N TYR A 78 -2.58 9.98 -11.73
CA TYR A 78 -2.25 9.11 -12.85
C TYR A 78 -2.89 7.72 -12.73
N VAL A 79 -3.67 7.48 -11.68
CA VAL A 79 -4.38 6.22 -11.47
C VAL A 79 -5.64 6.20 -12.34
N SER A 80 -5.83 5.10 -13.06
CA SER A 80 -7.00 4.86 -13.90
C SER A 80 -7.30 3.37 -13.89
N ARG A 81 -8.49 2.99 -13.42
CA ARG A 81 -8.92 1.59 -13.28
C ARG A 81 -9.00 0.90 -14.65
N GLU A 82 -9.35 1.63 -15.70
CA GLU A 82 -9.42 1.12 -17.08
C GLU A 82 -8.05 0.70 -17.62
N ASN A 83 -7.02 1.48 -17.32
CA ASN A 83 -5.67 1.24 -17.85
C ASN A 83 -4.82 0.37 -16.94
N ASN A 84 -5.03 0.51 -15.63
CA ASN A 84 -4.23 -0.15 -14.60
C ASN A 84 -5.07 -0.32 -13.32
N PRO A 85 -5.78 -1.45 -13.15
CA PRO A 85 -6.60 -1.70 -11.98
C PRO A 85 -5.70 -1.81 -10.74
N LEU A 86 -5.54 -0.67 -10.07
CA LEU A 86 -4.64 -0.50 -8.93
C LEU A 86 -5.39 -0.70 -7.62
N VAL A 87 -4.92 -1.63 -6.79
CA VAL A 87 -5.31 -1.74 -5.39
C VAL A 87 -4.27 -1.03 -4.54
N LEU A 88 -4.70 -0.04 -3.76
CA LEU A 88 -3.82 0.67 -2.85
C LEU A 88 -3.79 -0.03 -1.49
N SER A 89 -2.63 -0.56 -1.12
CA SER A 89 -2.40 -1.06 0.23
C SER A 89 -2.21 0.11 1.19
N VAL A 90 -2.92 0.11 2.32
CA VAL A 90 -2.84 1.16 3.35
C VAL A 90 -2.65 0.56 4.74
N PHE A 91 -1.91 1.28 5.56
CA PHE A 91 -1.77 0.99 6.99
C PHE A 91 -2.20 2.22 7.79
N ALA A 92 -3.00 1.97 8.82
CA ALA A 92 -3.42 2.98 9.79
C ALA A 92 -3.25 2.44 11.20
N GLN A 93 -2.88 3.32 12.14
CA GLN A 93 -2.65 2.97 13.54
C GLN A 93 -3.93 3.02 14.37
N ASP A 94 -4.90 3.82 13.96
CA ASP A 94 -6.20 3.98 14.59
C ASP A 94 -7.30 4.23 13.55
N ILE A 95 -8.55 4.18 14.00
CA ILE A 95 -9.73 4.40 13.14
C ILE A 95 -9.73 5.80 12.53
N LYS A 96 -9.24 6.83 13.24
CA LYS A 96 -9.22 8.21 12.72
C LYS A 96 -8.21 8.36 11.59
N GLU A 97 -7.07 7.70 11.70
CA GLU A 97 -6.08 7.62 10.63
C GLU A 97 -6.64 6.86 9.43
N MET A 98 -7.35 5.75 9.66
CA MET A 98 -8.00 5.00 8.58
C MET A 98 -9.05 5.85 7.87
N GLU A 99 -9.91 6.54 8.60
CA GLU A 99 -10.92 7.45 8.05
C GLU A 99 -10.29 8.57 7.21
N TYR A 100 -9.20 9.15 7.71
CA TYR A 100 -8.45 10.18 6.98
C TYR A 100 -7.87 9.63 5.67
N ILE A 101 -7.24 8.45 5.71
CA ILE A 101 -6.70 7.79 4.52
C ILE A 101 -7.82 7.46 3.54
N ALA A 102 -8.93 6.90 4.01
CA ALA A 102 -10.11 6.57 3.19
C ALA A 102 -10.63 7.79 2.43
N LYS A 103 -10.85 8.92 3.12
CA LYS A 103 -11.28 10.19 2.50
C LYS A 103 -10.27 10.71 1.48
N MET A 104 -8.98 10.50 1.72
CA MET A 104 -7.93 10.94 0.81
C MET A 104 -7.96 10.15 -0.51
N VAL A 105 -8.16 8.83 -0.42
CA VAL A 105 -8.06 7.88 -1.54
C VAL A 105 -9.34 7.75 -2.34
N ASP A 106 -10.49 8.03 -1.74
CA ASP A 106 -11.82 8.01 -2.38
C ASP A 106 -11.93 8.92 -3.61
N ARG A 107 -11.00 9.88 -3.73
CA ARG A 107 -10.94 10.84 -4.84
C ARG A 107 -10.25 10.30 -6.09
N PHE A 108 -9.76 9.06 -6.08
CA PHE A 108 -9.01 8.47 -7.19
C PHE A 108 -9.68 7.20 -7.71
N ASP A 109 -9.49 6.92 -8.99
CA ASP A 109 -10.08 5.76 -9.68
C ASP A 109 -9.31 4.45 -9.38
N LEU A 110 -9.26 4.08 -8.10
CA LEU A 110 -8.64 2.85 -7.61
C LEU A 110 -9.54 1.64 -7.87
N ALA A 111 -8.96 0.48 -8.19
CA ALA A 111 -9.71 -0.79 -8.23
C ALA A 111 -10.12 -1.26 -6.82
N GLY A 112 -9.38 -0.85 -5.79
CA GLY A 112 -9.71 -1.13 -4.40
C GLY A 112 -8.70 -0.57 -3.43
N VAL A 113 -8.97 -0.75 -2.14
CA VAL A 113 -8.08 -0.42 -1.04
C VAL A 113 -7.90 -1.67 -0.17
N GLU A 114 -6.65 -2.07 0.04
CA GLU A 114 -6.29 -3.17 0.93
C GLU A 114 -5.89 -2.60 2.29
N ILE A 115 -6.53 -3.07 3.37
CA ILE A 115 -6.15 -2.73 4.73
C ILE A 115 -5.08 -3.72 5.21
N ASN A 116 -3.82 -3.28 5.27
CA ASN A 116 -2.72 -4.14 5.67
C ASN A 116 -2.55 -4.15 7.19
N VAL A 117 -3.06 -5.18 7.87
CA VAL A 117 -2.88 -5.38 9.32
C VAL A 117 -1.59 -6.16 9.68
N SER A 118 -0.82 -6.56 8.67
CA SER A 118 0.38 -7.41 8.81
C SER A 118 1.70 -6.63 8.77
N TYR A 119 1.64 -5.30 8.65
CA TYR A 119 2.80 -4.45 8.48
C TYR A 119 3.72 -4.47 9.73
N SER A 120 4.79 -5.29 9.64
CA SER A 120 5.59 -5.74 10.78
C SER A 120 6.73 -4.80 11.18
N ASN A 121 6.97 -3.71 10.43
CA ASN A 121 8.19 -2.91 10.54
C ASN A 121 8.11 -1.69 11.46
N ILE A 122 7.02 -1.55 12.22
CA ILE A 122 6.86 -0.41 13.11
C ILE A 122 7.07 -0.83 14.58
N LYS A 123 8.17 -0.36 15.17
CA LYS A 123 8.45 -0.53 16.61
C LYS A 123 7.47 0.35 17.40
N ASN A 124 6.80 -0.23 18.41
CA ASN A 124 5.96 0.42 19.42
C ASN A 124 4.50 0.75 19.06
N TYR A 125 3.80 -0.09 18.28
CA TYR A 125 2.39 0.16 17.98
C TYR A 125 1.49 -0.91 18.59
N HIS A 126 0.40 -0.47 19.23
CA HIS A 126 -0.72 -1.33 19.57
C HIS A 126 -1.29 -1.87 18.27
N ARG A 127 -1.10 -3.18 18.04
CA ARG A 127 -1.65 -3.86 16.88
C ARG A 127 -3.18 -3.73 16.96
N LEU A 128 -3.78 -2.98 16.06
CA LEU A 128 -5.20 -3.13 15.80
C LEU A 128 -5.40 -4.53 15.27
N GLU A 129 -6.09 -5.37 16.03
CA GLU A 129 -6.54 -6.64 15.48
C GLU A 129 -7.71 -6.38 14.54
N ALA A 130 -7.79 -7.12 13.43
CA ALA A 130 -8.91 -7.01 12.48
C ALA A 130 -10.29 -7.16 13.17
N SER A 131 -10.33 -7.83 14.32
CA SER A 131 -11.51 -7.98 15.18
C SER A 131 -12.01 -6.67 15.80
N GLN A 132 -11.15 -5.67 16.00
CA GLN A 132 -11.54 -4.35 16.53
C GLN A 132 -12.27 -3.50 15.47
N PHE A 133 -11.81 -3.54 14.21
CA PHE A 133 -12.49 -2.84 13.09
C PHE A 133 -13.95 -3.27 12.92
N ILE A 134 -14.22 -4.58 13.02
CA ILE A 134 -15.56 -5.13 12.81
C ILE A 134 -16.49 -4.78 13.98
N LYS A 135 -15.96 -4.71 15.21
CA LYS A 135 -16.77 -4.45 16.42
C LYS A 135 -17.14 -2.98 16.56
N ASP A 136 -16.21 -2.07 16.29
CA ASP A 136 -16.46 -0.63 16.46
C ASP A 136 -17.43 -0.08 15.40
N ASP A 137 -17.38 -0.59 14.17
CA ASP A 137 -18.36 -0.25 13.12
C ASP A 137 -19.76 -0.79 13.44
N ALA A 138 -19.85 -2.02 13.95
CA ALA A 138 -21.13 -2.61 14.38
C ALA A 138 -21.76 -1.83 15.55
N LEU A 139 -20.94 -1.33 16.49
CA LEU A 139 -21.41 -0.53 17.61
C LEU A 139 -21.83 0.88 17.17
N SER A 140 -21.10 1.54 16.27
CA SER A 140 -21.46 2.88 15.77
C SER A 140 -22.79 2.87 14.98
N ASN A 141 -23.00 1.85 14.15
CA ASN A 141 -24.23 1.68 13.36
C ASN A 141 -25.45 1.34 14.25
N SER A 142 -25.24 0.74 15.41
CA SER A 142 -26.30 0.46 16.38
C SER A 142 -26.77 1.70 17.17
N GLN A 143 -25.90 2.71 17.31
CA GLN A 143 -26.21 3.96 18.01
C GLN A 143 -26.82 5.02 17.08
N SER A 144 -26.49 5.00 15.78
CA SER A 144 -27.09 5.88 14.76
C SER A 144 -28.54 5.51 14.39
N ARG A 145 -29.03 4.34 14.81
CA ARG A 145 -30.39 3.84 14.51
C ARG A 145 -31.37 3.94 15.69
N LYS A 146 -31.03 4.70 16.72
CA LYS A 146 -31.94 5.09 17.82
C LYS A 146 -32.19 6.59 17.76
#